data_AF-A0A931TDZ5-F1
#
_entry.id   AF-A0A931TDZ5-F1
#
_cell.length_a   1.000
_cell.length_b   1.000
_cell.length_c   1.000
_cell.angle_alpha   90.00
_cell.angle_beta   90.00
_cell.angle_gamma   90.00
#
_symmetry.space_group_name_H-M   'P 1'
#
loop_
_entity.id
_entity.type
_entity.pdbx_description
1 polymer ?
#
loop_
_entity_poly.entity_id
_entity_poly.type
_entity_poly.pdbx_seq_one_letter_code
_entity_poly.pdbx_strand_id
1 'polypeptide(L)'
;MREGGLEISATRIGIEAARVLRDHPGHAFCDECLAQRLAVSAREVRYAFIALAGSHEFDQETWFCSGCLAQKHVIHVAWLRFDVPHITEEATNDWRE
;
A
#
# COMPACT_ATOMS: atom_id res chain seq x y z
N MET A 1 -1.68 -7.50 32.15
CA MET A 1 -1.50 -7.67 30.70
C MET A 1 -1.87 -6.34 30.06
N ARG A 2 -0.91 -5.62 29.46
CA ARG A 2 -1.10 -4.24 28.97
C ARG A 2 -1.42 -4.28 27.47
N GLU A 3 -2.68 -4.46 27.13
CA GLU A 3 -3.15 -4.49 25.73
C GLU A 3 -3.45 -3.07 25.17
N GLY A 4 -3.54 -2.05 26.03
CA GLY A 4 -3.84 -0.67 25.61
C GLY A 4 -2.71 0.11 24.94
N GLY A 5 -1.50 -0.44 24.82
CA GLY A 5 -0.37 0.25 24.17
C GLY A 5 -0.31 0.05 22.65
N LEU A 6 -0.79 -1.10 22.17
CA LEU A 6 -0.72 -1.49 20.76
C LEU A 6 -1.84 -0.85 19.91
N GLU A 7 -3.00 -0.62 20.51
CA GLU A 7 -4.16 -0.05 19.81
C GLU A 7 -3.97 1.45 19.55
N ILE A 8 -3.37 2.16 20.51
CA ILE A 8 -2.97 3.57 20.35
C ILE A 8 -1.85 3.70 19.30
N SER A 9 -0.92 2.73 19.22
CA SER A 9 0.14 2.76 18.21
C SER A 9 -0.40 2.48 16.81
N ALA A 10 -1.28 1.51 16.63
CA ALA A 10 -1.89 1.20 15.34
C ALA A 10 -2.72 2.36 14.78
N THR A 11 -3.54 3.00 15.62
CA THR A 11 -4.35 4.17 15.22
C THR A 11 -3.46 5.32 14.79
N ARG A 12 -2.40 5.62 15.55
CA ARG A 12 -1.44 6.68 15.20
C ARG A 12 -0.70 6.37 13.89
N ILE A 13 -0.26 5.13 13.71
CA ILE A 13 0.41 4.71 12.47
C ILE A 13 -0.53 4.85 11.27
N GLY A 14 -1.82 4.52 11.44
CA GLY A 14 -2.83 4.74 10.40
C GLY A 14 -2.98 6.21 10.02
N ILE A 15 -3.02 7.13 11.00
CA ILE A 15 -3.10 8.57 10.75
C ILE A 15 -1.87 9.07 9.99
N GLU A 16 -0.67 8.68 10.41
CA GLU A 16 0.57 9.10 9.73
C GLU A 16 0.71 8.46 8.34
N ALA A 17 0.32 7.19 8.17
CA ALA A 17 0.29 6.54 6.86
C ALA A 17 -0.71 7.24 5.92
N ALA A 18 -1.92 7.55 6.38
CA ALA A 18 -2.90 8.32 5.63
C ALA A 18 -2.37 9.70 5.24
N ARG A 19 -1.64 10.36 6.14
CA ARG A 19 -0.99 11.65 5.85
C ARG A 19 0.05 11.51 4.74
N VAL A 20 0.96 10.53 4.83
CA VAL A 20 1.97 10.27 3.79
C VAL A 20 1.31 10.02 2.42
N LEU A 21 0.25 9.22 2.39
CA LEU A 21 -0.47 8.91 1.15
C LEU A 21 -1.16 10.14 0.55
N ARG A 22 -1.76 11.01 1.38
CA ARG A 22 -2.39 12.26 0.93
C ARG A 22 -1.38 13.32 0.50
N ASP A 23 -0.23 13.38 1.16
CA ASP A 23 0.85 14.30 0.81
C ASP A 23 1.52 13.89 -0.52
N HIS A 24 1.35 12.63 -0.95
CA HIS A 24 1.93 12.07 -2.17
C HIS A 24 0.85 11.46 -3.10
N PRO A 25 -0.08 12.29 -3.61
CA PRO A 25 -1.10 11.85 -4.54
C PRO A 25 -0.45 11.26 -5.80
N GLY A 26 -0.91 10.09 -6.24
CA GLY A 26 -0.37 9.39 -7.41
C GLY A 26 0.81 8.47 -7.09
N HIS A 27 1.14 8.29 -5.81
CA HIS A 27 2.08 7.27 -5.38
C HIS A 27 1.37 6.13 -4.64
N ALA A 28 1.86 4.92 -4.87
CA ALA A 28 1.43 3.72 -4.18
C ALA A 28 2.61 3.11 -3.43
N PHE A 29 2.41 2.66 -2.19
CA PHE A 29 3.51 2.14 -1.36
C PHE A 29 3.17 0.78 -0.77
N CYS A 30 4.16 -0.12 -0.73
CA CYS A 30 4.07 -1.35 0.02
C CYS A 30 4.28 -1.11 1.52
N ASP A 31 3.90 -2.09 2.34
CA ASP A 31 4.04 -2.06 3.80
C ASP A 31 5.48 -1.80 4.26
N GLU A 32 6.48 -2.45 3.64
CA GLU A 32 7.90 -2.25 3.97
C GLU A 32 8.39 -0.82 3.68
N CYS A 33 7.99 -0.23 2.55
CA CYS A 33 8.43 1.11 2.16
C CYS A 33 7.77 2.19 3.02
N LEU A 34 6.51 1.98 3.43
CA LEU A 34 5.85 2.86 4.38
C LEU A 34 6.43 2.69 5.79
N ALA A 35 6.76 1.47 6.20
CA ALA A 35 7.40 1.21 7.49
C ALA A 35 8.74 1.91 7.63
N GLN A 36 9.57 1.88 6.58
CA GLN A 36 10.82 2.63 6.54
C GLN A 36 10.60 4.15 6.65
N ARG A 37 9.63 4.70 5.92
CA ARG A 37 9.29 6.14 5.96
C ARG A 37 8.79 6.58 7.34
N LEU A 38 8.01 5.73 7.99
CA LEU A 38 7.39 6.01 9.29
C LEU A 38 8.28 5.58 10.48
N ALA A 39 9.44 4.97 10.22
CA ALA A 39 10.34 4.42 11.23
C ALA A 39 9.65 3.43 12.21
N VAL A 40 8.79 2.56 11.67
CA VAL A 40 8.05 1.51 12.40
C VAL A 40 8.25 0.15 11.75
N SER A 41 7.68 -0.92 12.31
CA SER A 41 7.76 -2.24 11.68
C SER A 41 6.74 -2.42 10.54
N ALA A 42 7.09 -3.23 9.53
CA ALA A 42 6.17 -3.59 8.46
C ALA A 42 4.90 -4.28 8.97
N ARG A 43 5.00 -5.01 10.09
CA ARG A 43 3.85 -5.65 10.74
C ARG A 43 2.85 -4.61 11.26
N GLU A 44 3.31 -3.55 11.91
CA GLU A 44 2.43 -2.48 12.40
C GLU A 44 1.77 -1.72 11.26
N VAL A 45 2.52 -1.46 10.18
CA VAL A 45 1.97 -0.85 8.97
C VAL A 45 0.92 -1.74 8.31
N ARG A 46 1.11 -3.06 8.28
CA ARG A 46 0.14 -3.99 7.72
C ARG A 46 -1.20 -3.98 8.47
N TYR A 47 -1.19 -3.85 9.80
CA TYR A 47 -2.43 -3.67 10.55
C TYR A 47 -3.11 -2.33 10.22
N ALA A 48 -2.33 -1.26 10.08
CA ALA A 48 -2.86 0.04 9.68
C ALA A 48 -3.44 0.04 8.25
N PHE A 49 -2.82 -0.70 7.32
CA PHE A 49 -3.31 -0.89 5.95
C PHE A 49 -4.72 -1.44 5.93
N ILE A 50 -5.00 -2.49 6.72
CA ILE A 50 -6.32 -3.13 6.79
C ILE A 50 -7.37 -2.10 7.23
N ALA A 51 -7.05 -1.28 8.23
CA ALA A 51 -7.95 -0.22 8.69
C ALA A 51 -8.17 0.86 7.62
N LEU A 52 -7.11 1.27 6.92
CA LEU A 52 -7.17 2.30 5.86
C LEU A 52 -7.95 1.83 4.63
N ALA A 53 -7.77 0.58 4.19
CA ALA A 53 -8.53 0.03 3.07
C ALA A 53 -10.00 -0.25 3.39
N GLY A 54 -10.37 -0.28 4.67
CA GLY A 54 -11.77 -0.25 5.08
C GLY A 54 -12.43 1.12 4.86
N SER A 55 -11.66 2.16 4.55
CA SER A 55 -12.16 3.50 4.26
C SER A 55 -12.29 3.74 2.75
N HIS A 56 -13.21 4.61 2.36
CA HIS A 56 -13.43 4.97 0.95
C HIS A 56 -12.33 5.86 0.34
N GLU A 57 -11.37 6.31 1.15
CA GLU A 57 -10.32 7.23 0.72
C GLU A 57 -9.08 6.50 0.17
N PHE A 58 -8.90 5.22 0.54
CA PHE A 58 -7.71 4.44 0.18
C PHE A 58 -8.09 3.09 -0.42
N ASP A 59 -7.36 2.69 -1.45
CA ASP A 59 -7.50 1.38 -2.08
C ASP A 59 -6.22 0.56 -1.88
N GLN A 60 -6.40 -0.76 -1.89
CA GLN A 60 -5.32 -1.74 -1.90
C GLN A 60 -5.39 -2.59 -3.17
N GLU A 61 -4.26 -2.72 -3.84
CA GLU A 61 -4.15 -3.54 -5.04
C GLU A 61 -2.73 -4.11 -5.20
N THR A 62 -2.55 -4.97 -6.20
CA THR A 62 -1.23 -5.48 -6.58
C THR A 62 -0.66 -4.60 -7.68
N TRP A 63 0.31 -3.75 -7.34
CA TRP A 63 0.89 -2.77 -8.27
C TRP A 63 2.37 -2.48 -7.95
N PHE A 64 3.02 -1.64 -8.75
CA PHE A 64 4.39 -1.19 -8.51
C PHE A 64 4.45 -0.21 -7.35
N CYS A 65 5.25 -0.56 -6.33
CA CYS A 65 5.54 0.33 -5.22
C CYS A 65 6.44 1.49 -5.70
N SER A 66 6.01 2.73 -5.45
CA SER A 66 6.79 3.94 -5.75
C SER A 66 8.09 4.07 -4.93
N GLY A 67 8.26 3.28 -3.88
CA GLY A 67 9.47 3.27 -3.05
C GLY A 67 10.54 2.30 -3.55
N CYS A 68 10.18 1.03 -3.75
CA CYS A 68 11.13 -0.03 -4.12
C CYS A 68 11.03 -0.48 -5.58
N LEU A 69 10.07 0.07 -6.34
CA LEU A 69 9.83 -0.22 -7.77
C LEU A 69 9.53 -1.70 -8.08
N ALA A 70 9.20 -2.49 -7.07
CA ALA A 70 8.77 -3.88 -7.21
C ALA A 70 7.25 -3.97 -7.20
N GLN A 71 6.70 -4.94 -7.93
CA GLN A 71 5.28 -5.29 -7.88
C GLN A 71 4.96 -5.97 -6.55
N LYS A 72 4.08 -5.35 -5.75
CA LYS A 72 3.71 -5.79 -4.40
C LYS A 72 2.25 -5.44 -4.10
N HIS A 73 1.75 -5.90 -2.96
CA HIS A 73 0.54 -5.30 -2.36
C HIS A 73 0.88 -3.89 -1.90
N VAL A 74 0.19 -2.92 -2.47
CA VAL A 74 0.38 -1.50 -2.19
C VAL A 74 -0.92 -0.86 -1.74
N ILE A 75 -0.80 0.25 -1.03
CA ILE A 75 -1.91 1.15 -0.72
C ILE A 75 -1.69 2.50 -1.39
N HIS A 76 -2.77 3.11 -1.86
CA HIS A 76 -2.80 4.44 -2.46
C HIS A 76 -4.14 5.14 -2.19
N VAL A 77 -4.24 6.41 -2.53
CA VAL A 77 -5.52 7.13 -2.47
C VAL A 77 -6.45 6.67 -3.60
N ALA A 78 -7.70 6.35 -3.27
CA ALA A 78 -8.66 5.64 -4.13
C ALA A 78 -9.13 6.46 -5.35
N TRP A 79 -9.27 7.78 -5.18
CA TRP A 79 -9.75 8.68 -6.25
C TRP A 79 -8.70 8.99 -7.32
N LEU A 80 -7.46 8.54 -7.13
CA LEU A 80 -6.45 8.51 -8.19
C LEU A 80 -6.54 7.18 -8.91
N ARG A 81 -7.16 7.20 -10.08
CA ARG A 81 -7.07 6.09 -11.01
C ARG A 81 -5.64 6.03 -11.54
N PHE A 82 -4.93 4.98 -11.17
CA PHE A 82 -3.81 4.52 -11.98
C PHE A 82 -4.44 3.91 -13.24
N ASP A 83 -4.34 4.59 -14.38
CA ASP A 83 -4.71 3.97 -15.65
C ASP A 83 -3.76 2.79 -15.88
N VAL A 84 -4.24 1.58 -15.55
CA VAL A 84 -3.50 0.35 -15.77
C VAL A 84 -3.65 -0.02 -17.25
N PRO A 85 -2.58 -0.03 -18.06
CA PRO A 85 -2.60 -0.86 -19.25
C PRO A 85 -2.76 -2.30 -18.78
N HIS A 86 -3.90 -2.92 -19.07
CA HIS A 86 -4.06 -4.36 -18.94
C HIS A 86 -2.94 -5.03 -19.75
N ILE A 87 -1.87 -5.46 -19.08
CA ILE A 87 -0.94 -6.40 -19.67
C ILE A 87 -1.67 -7.74 -19.63
N THR A 88 -2.47 -8.02 -20.66
CA THR A 88 -3.04 -9.34 -20.83
C THR A 88 -1.90 -10.32 -21.08
N GLU A 89 -1.87 -11.40 -20.32
CA GLU A 89 -0.97 -12.55 -20.47
C GLU A 89 -1.26 -13.32 -21.78
N GLU A 90 -1.24 -12.66 -22.94
CA GLU A 90 -1.39 -13.28 -24.27
C GLU A 90 -0.09 -13.20 -25.09
N ALA A 91 1.07 -13.28 -24.43
CA ALA A 91 2.38 -13.31 -25.09
C ALA A 91 3.15 -14.63 -24.91
N THR A 92 2.45 -15.75 -24.72
CA THR A 92 3.08 -17.09 -24.74
C THR A 92 2.25 -18.06 -25.57
N ASN A 93 2.13 -17.80 -26.88
CA ASN A 93 1.79 -18.86 -27.82
C ASN A 93 2.40 -18.59 -29.21
N ASP A 94 3.73 -18.58 -29.29
CA ASP A 94 4.45 -18.66 -30.56
C ASP A 94 5.75 -19.47 -30.36
N TRP A 95 5.59 -20.78 -30.15
CA TRP A 95 6.66 -21.76 -30.38
C TRP A 95 6.12 -22.81 -31.33
N ARG A 96 5.91 -22.39 -32.58
CA ARG A 96 5.98 -23.28 -33.74
C ARG A 96 7.28 -22.98 -34.45
N GLU A 97 8.19 -23.95 -34.46
CA GLU A 97 8.84 -24.51 -35.65
C GLU A 97 9.42 -25.89 -35.29
#